data_AF-A0A4D6KN53-F1
#
_entry.id   AF-A0A4D6KN53-F1
#
_cell.length_a   1.000
_cell.length_b   1.000
_cell.length_c   1.000
_cell.angle_alpha   90.00
_cell.angle_beta   90.00
_cell.angle_gamma   90.00
#
_symmetry.space_group_name_H-M   'P 1'
#
loop_
_entity.id
_entity.type
_entity.pdbx_description
1 polymer ?
#
loop_
_entity_poly.entity_id
_entity_poly.type
_entity_poly.pdbx_seq_one_letter_code
_entity_poly.pdbx_strand_id
1 'polypeptide(L)'
;MSSRTLDAILQDCAFKAFLRPKTGVPYDAQVPRNLTGIRVSAMRLRSGSLRTRGVERYKEFQIPIGVFEQPYVERLVLVYHNLGNWSEKFYPLPGYSYLAPVLGLMSYSGATLNASELPELEIRASDNPILIKFPHVKPPPSGSVPKCVFFDLHGSVQFDILVHGNVCSTVQQGHFSIVVESNAPSPAPAAVAVAADVGKGGSKNKHRVWIIVASFLGGCVLVILLSLLIVKVRRTKQGMKIQQLEWVAESNETLHMASIGGTKAPLAVGTRTRPTIENDYVP
;
A
#
# COMPACT_ATOMS: atom_id res chain seq x y z
N MET A 1 -11.49 16.16 18.87
CA MET A 1 -10.73 14.93 18.55
C MET A 1 -10.74 14.78 17.04
N SER A 2 -9.59 14.79 16.38
CA SER A 2 -9.49 14.64 14.92
C SER A 2 -9.57 13.16 14.50
N SER A 3 -9.75 12.90 13.21
CA SER A 3 -9.65 11.55 12.63
C SER A 3 -8.30 10.89 12.92
N ARG A 4 -7.19 11.64 12.84
CA ARG A 4 -5.86 11.13 13.18
C ARG A 4 -5.68 10.76 14.64
N THR A 5 -6.23 11.57 15.56
CA THR A 5 -6.24 11.18 16.98
C THR A 5 -7.10 9.94 17.22
N LEU A 6 -8.21 9.79 16.49
CA LEU A 6 -9.00 8.56 16.54
C LEU A 6 -8.19 7.35 16.08
N ASP A 7 -7.54 7.42 14.92
CA ASP A 7 -6.74 6.31 14.39
C ASP A 7 -5.67 5.85 15.39
N ALA A 8 -4.98 6.78 16.08
CA ALA A 8 -4.00 6.44 17.12
C ALA A 8 -4.63 5.71 18.33
N ILE A 9 -5.82 6.14 18.78
CA ILE A 9 -6.54 5.46 19.87
C ILE A 9 -6.98 4.05 19.43
N LEU A 10 -7.51 3.93 18.20
CA LEU A 10 -7.97 2.64 17.68
C LEU A 10 -6.78 1.69 17.43
N GLN A 11 -5.63 2.21 16.98
CA GLN A 11 -4.38 1.46 16.87
C GLN A 11 -3.95 0.89 18.22
N ASP A 12 -3.89 1.72 19.28
CA ASP A 12 -3.52 1.25 20.62
C ASP A 12 -4.47 0.15 21.13
N CYS A 13 -5.78 0.31 20.92
CA CYS A 13 -6.76 -0.73 21.24
C CYS A 13 -6.52 -2.03 20.43
N ALA A 14 -6.27 -1.89 19.13
CA ALA A 14 -6.01 -2.99 18.22
C ALA A 14 -4.78 -3.82 18.62
N PHE A 15 -3.68 -3.16 18.98
CA PHE A 15 -2.46 -3.84 19.40
C PHE A 15 -2.59 -4.52 20.76
N LYS A 16 -3.33 -3.92 21.70
CA LYS A 16 -3.65 -4.54 23.00
C LYS A 16 -4.45 -5.84 22.89
N ALA A 17 -5.13 -6.09 21.76
CA ALA A 17 -5.83 -7.35 21.51
C ALA A 17 -4.87 -8.53 21.25
N PHE A 18 -3.58 -8.29 20.99
CA PHE A 18 -2.60 -9.33 20.74
C PHE A 18 -1.98 -9.87 22.03
N LEU A 19 -2.17 -11.16 22.29
CA LEU A 19 -1.44 -11.90 23.33
C LEU A 19 -0.38 -12.83 22.73
N ARG A 20 -0.82 -13.74 21.86
CA ARG A 20 0.04 -14.68 21.10
C ARG A 20 -0.48 -14.81 19.67
N PRO A 21 -0.37 -13.74 18.85
CA PRO A 21 -1.06 -13.69 17.58
C PRO A 21 -0.49 -14.68 16.57
N LYS A 22 -1.40 -15.42 15.94
CA LYS A 22 -1.14 -16.23 14.76
C LYS A 22 -1.18 -15.35 13.50
N THR A 23 -0.27 -15.61 12.56
CA THR A 23 -0.22 -14.90 11.27
C THR A 23 -1.53 -15.10 10.50
N GLY A 24 -2.12 -14.00 10.00
CA GLY A 24 -3.33 -14.02 9.18
C GLY A 24 -4.63 -14.26 9.93
N VAL A 25 -4.60 -14.31 11.27
CA VAL A 25 -5.80 -14.43 12.11
C VAL A 25 -6.20 -13.04 12.61
N PRO A 26 -7.47 -12.61 12.44
CA PRO A 26 -7.96 -11.35 12.99
C PRO A 26 -8.27 -11.47 14.48
N TYR A 27 -7.95 -10.42 15.25
CA TYR A 27 -8.22 -10.28 16.68
C TYR A 27 -9.05 -9.03 16.89
N ASP A 28 -10.29 -9.20 17.35
CA ASP A 28 -11.19 -8.07 17.63
C ASP A 28 -10.77 -7.38 18.94
N ALA A 29 -10.76 -6.04 18.91
CA ALA A 29 -10.38 -5.22 20.04
C ALA A 29 -11.59 -4.54 20.68
N GLN A 30 -11.50 -4.34 22.00
CA GLN A 30 -12.48 -3.53 22.73
C GLN A 30 -12.08 -2.06 22.66
N VAL A 31 -13.06 -1.20 22.43
CA VAL A 31 -12.88 0.25 22.38
C VAL A 31 -13.33 0.90 23.71
N PRO A 32 -12.80 2.07 24.07
CA PRO A 32 -13.26 2.82 25.23
C PRO A 32 -14.76 3.15 25.16
N ARG A 33 -15.41 3.32 26.33
CA ARG A 33 -16.88 3.52 26.43
C ARG A 33 -17.39 4.73 25.63
N ASN A 34 -16.58 5.78 25.52
CA ASN A 34 -16.91 6.99 24.74
C ASN A 34 -16.88 6.77 23.21
N LEU A 35 -16.38 5.62 22.74
CA LEU A 35 -16.31 5.21 21.33
C LEU A 35 -17.16 3.95 21.05
N THR A 36 -18.11 3.65 21.94
CA THR A 36 -19.00 2.49 21.78
C THR A 36 -19.69 2.52 20.42
N GLY A 37 -19.76 1.35 19.77
CA GLY A 37 -20.32 1.19 18.43
C GLY A 37 -19.27 1.18 17.31
N ILE A 38 -18.05 1.67 17.57
CA ILE A 38 -16.91 1.45 16.68
C ILE A 38 -16.41 0.01 16.86
N ARG A 39 -16.19 -0.69 15.74
CA ARG A 39 -15.56 -2.03 15.76
C ARG A 39 -14.13 -1.91 15.27
N VAL A 40 -13.22 -2.56 15.98
CA VAL A 40 -11.79 -2.58 15.64
C VAL A 40 -11.31 -4.01 15.61
N SER A 41 -10.49 -4.36 14.62
CA SER A 41 -9.81 -5.65 14.52
C SER A 41 -8.37 -5.44 14.09
N ALA A 42 -7.49 -6.32 14.53
CA ALA A 42 -6.08 -6.33 14.15
C ALA A 42 -5.70 -7.69 13.54
N MET A 43 -4.92 -7.69 12.47
CA MET A 43 -4.38 -8.91 11.87
C MET A 43 -2.88 -8.75 11.65
N ARG A 44 -2.08 -9.58 12.31
CA ARG A 44 -0.63 -9.60 12.10
C ARG A 44 -0.27 -10.50 10.92
N LEU A 45 0.55 -10.02 10.01
CA LEU A 45 0.98 -10.73 8.80
C LEU A 45 2.51 -10.69 8.68
N ARG A 46 3.09 -11.70 8.00
CA ARG A 46 4.43 -11.55 7.42
C ARG A 46 4.29 -10.81 6.10
N SER A 47 5.19 -9.87 5.81
CA SER A 47 5.15 -9.09 4.55
C SER A 47 5.20 -9.98 3.31
N GLY A 48 6.05 -11.01 3.34
CA GLY A 48 6.10 -12.01 2.27
C GLY A 48 4.77 -12.76 2.07
N SER A 49 4.02 -13.05 3.14
CA SER A 49 2.71 -13.70 3.04
C SER A 49 1.65 -12.76 2.48
N LEU A 50 1.63 -11.48 2.90
CA LEU A 50 0.76 -10.46 2.31
C LEU A 50 1.01 -10.36 0.79
N ARG A 51 2.27 -10.28 0.38
CA ARG A 51 2.64 -10.15 -1.03
C ARG A 51 2.31 -11.38 -1.87
N THR A 52 2.52 -12.59 -1.35
CA THR A 52 2.41 -13.84 -2.15
C THR A 52 1.04 -14.51 -2.06
N ARG A 53 0.27 -14.24 -0.99
CA ARG A 53 -1.02 -14.91 -0.73
C ARG A 53 -2.19 -13.94 -0.59
N GLY A 54 -1.94 -12.67 -0.28
CA GLY A 54 -3.00 -11.72 0.05
C GLY A 54 -3.78 -12.13 1.30
N VAL A 55 -5.00 -11.61 1.42
CA VAL A 55 -6.00 -11.98 2.44
C VAL A 55 -7.37 -12.01 1.78
N GLU A 56 -7.90 -13.22 1.55
CA GLU A 56 -9.17 -13.40 0.84
C GLU A 56 -10.35 -12.73 1.56
N ARG A 57 -10.38 -12.80 2.90
CA ARG A 57 -11.42 -12.20 3.72
C ARG A 57 -10.84 -11.61 5.01
N TYR A 58 -10.78 -10.29 5.08
CA TYR A 58 -10.56 -9.54 6.30
C TYR A 58 -11.74 -8.60 6.56
N LYS A 59 -12.77 -9.12 7.24
CA LYS A 59 -14.07 -8.44 7.40
C LYS A 59 -14.62 -8.07 6.01
N GLU A 60 -14.83 -6.79 5.71
CA GLU A 60 -15.29 -6.27 4.42
C GLU A 60 -14.19 -6.16 3.36
N PHE A 61 -12.91 -6.28 3.75
CA PHE A 61 -11.77 -6.13 2.85
C PHE A 61 -11.35 -7.48 2.25
N GLN A 62 -11.14 -7.50 0.94
CA GLN A 62 -10.46 -8.55 0.20
C GLN A 62 -9.16 -7.99 -0.34
N ILE A 63 -8.04 -8.49 0.17
CA ILE A 63 -6.70 -8.00 -0.11
C ILE A 63 -6.05 -8.97 -1.12
N PRO A 64 -5.71 -8.53 -2.32
CA PRO A 64 -5.21 -9.41 -3.35
C PRO A 64 -3.75 -9.82 -3.11
N ILE A 65 -3.29 -10.77 -3.91
CA ILE A 65 -1.86 -11.07 -4.09
C ILE A 65 -1.20 -9.84 -4.73
N GLY A 66 0.05 -9.56 -4.34
CA GLY A 66 0.85 -8.45 -4.89
C GLY A 66 0.76 -7.16 -4.08
N VAL A 67 0.13 -7.17 -2.91
CA VAL A 67 0.18 -6.04 -1.97
C VAL A 67 1.52 -6.05 -1.23
N PHE A 68 2.19 -4.91 -1.18
CA PHE A 68 3.47 -4.74 -0.48
C PHE A 68 3.44 -3.47 0.37
N GLU A 69 4.32 -3.42 1.36
CA GLU A 69 4.47 -2.30 2.28
C GLU A 69 5.75 -1.49 2.02
N GLN A 70 5.73 -0.22 2.43
CA GLN A 70 6.87 0.68 2.45
C GLN A 70 6.88 1.49 3.76
N PRO A 71 8.02 1.57 4.47
CA PRO A 71 9.24 0.79 4.27
C PRO A 71 9.04 -0.71 4.55
N TYR A 72 9.94 -1.55 4.03
CA TYR A 72 9.87 -3.00 4.25
C TYR A 72 10.04 -3.36 5.74
N VAL A 73 9.22 -4.28 6.21
CA VAL A 73 9.34 -4.90 7.54
C VAL A 73 9.21 -6.42 7.42
N GLU A 74 9.65 -7.20 8.41
CA GLU A 74 9.42 -8.66 8.37
C GLU A 74 7.94 -8.99 8.63
N ARG A 75 7.32 -8.22 9.54
CA ARG A 75 5.93 -8.38 9.96
C ARG A 75 5.25 -7.03 10.07
N LEU A 76 4.02 -6.97 9.61
CA LEU A 76 3.14 -5.81 9.69
C LEU A 76 1.83 -6.19 10.38
N VAL A 77 1.09 -5.19 10.82
CA VAL A 77 -0.26 -5.33 11.34
C VAL A 77 -1.20 -4.51 10.46
N LEU A 78 -2.25 -5.16 9.98
CA LEU A 78 -3.38 -4.47 9.37
C LEU A 78 -4.45 -4.22 10.43
N VAL A 79 -4.80 -2.96 10.62
CA VAL A 79 -5.85 -2.56 11.55
C VAL A 79 -7.09 -2.18 10.75
N TYR A 80 -8.18 -2.86 11.07
CA TYR A 80 -9.50 -2.63 10.52
C TYR A 80 -10.31 -1.76 11.48
N HIS A 81 -11.01 -0.76 10.93
CA HIS A 81 -11.97 0.06 11.66
C HIS A 81 -13.33 0.00 10.98
N ASN A 82 -14.41 -0.01 11.77
CA ASN A 82 -15.76 0.30 11.31
C ASN A 82 -16.37 1.32 12.24
N LEU A 83 -16.56 2.53 11.73
CA LEU A 83 -16.96 3.68 12.54
C LEU A 83 -18.47 3.69 12.83
N GLY A 84 -19.28 2.90 12.12
CA GLY A 84 -20.72 2.88 12.35
C GLY A 84 -21.33 4.30 12.31
N ASN A 85 -22.06 4.66 13.37
CA ASN A 85 -22.72 5.96 13.51
C ASN A 85 -21.74 7.13 13.74
N TRP A 86 -20.46 6.86 13.95
CA TRP A 86 -19.42 7.88 14.14
C TRP A 86 -18.84 8.42 12.84
N SER A 87 -19.24 7.84 11.70
CA SER A 87 -18.72 8.17 10.37
C SER A 87 -18.76 9.67 10.08
N GLU A 88 -19.95 10.29 10.17
CA GLU A 88 -20.14 11.71 9.84
C GLU A 88 -19.43 12.65 10.83
N LYS A 89 -19.24 12.21 12.08
CA LYS A 89 -18.55 13.00 13.11
C LYS A 89 -17.06 13.10 12.86
N PHE A 90 -16.42 12.01 12.42
CA PHE A 90 -14.96 11.97 12.20
C PHE A 90 -14.56 12.23 10.76
N TYR A 91 -15.46 11.98 9.81
CA TYR A 91 -15.28 12.23 8.38
C TYR A 91 -16.45 13.08 7.88
N PRO A 92 -16.58 14.35 8.31
CA PRO A 92 -17.62 15.24 7.81
C PRO A 92 -17.42 15.45 6.30
N LEU A 93 -18.48 15.28 5.53
CA LEU A 93 -18.43 15.39 4.07
C LEU A 93 -19.58 16.27 3.54
N PRO A 94 -19.41 17.60 3.51
CA PRO A 94 -20.44 18.54 3.07
C PRO A 94 -20.91 18.27 1.64
N GLY A 95 -22.22 18.38 1.41
CA GLY A 95 -22.84 18.11 0.10
C GLY A 95 -23.05 16.62 -0.20
N TYR A 96 -22.73 15.73 0.73
CA TYR A 96 -22.92 14.29 0.59
C TYR A 96 -23.58 13.68 1.82
N SER A 97 -24.30 12.57 1.61
CA SER A 97 -24.87 11.75 2.66
C SER A 97 -24.30 10.34 2.64
N TYR A 98 -23.96 9.81 3.81
CA TYR A 98 -23.45 8.45 3.97
C TYR A 98 -24.54 7.38 3.81
N LEU A 99 -24.34 6.49 2.84
CA LEU A 99 -25.15 5.28 2.65
C LEU A 99 -24.57 4.09 3.43
N ALA A 100 -23.27 4.09 3.73
CA ALA A 100 -22.57 3.07 4.49
C ALA A 100 -21.69 3.70 5.60
N PRO A 101 -21.31 2.94 6.65
CA PRO A 101 -20.34 3.44 7.62
C PRO A 101 -18.95 3.59 6.99
N VAL A 102 -18.12 4.47 7.54
CA VAL A 102 -16.71 4.60 7.17
C VAL A 102 -15.95 3.39 7.69
N LEU A 103 -15.29 2.69 6.77
CA LEU A 103 -14.41 1.56 7.03
C LEU A 103 -12.95 2.01 6.88
N GLY A 104 -12.12 1.70 7.86
CA GLY A 104 -10.68 1.98 7.82
C GLY A 104 -9.89 0.71 7.58
N LEU A 105 -8.86 0.81 6.75
CA LEU A 105 -7.78 -0.17 6.66
C LEU A 105 -6.47 0.59 6.81
N MET A 106 -5.78 0.39 7.92
CA MET A 106 -4.51 1.02 8.25
C MET A 106 -3.43 -0.03 8.37
N SER A 107 -2.17 0.33 8.09
CA SER A 107 -1.05 -0.59 8.22
C SER A 107 0.06 -0.02 9.09
N TYR A 108 0.65 -0.87 9.92
CA TYR A 108 1.68 -0.50 10.88
C TYR A 108 2.76 -1.58 10.98
N SER A 109 3.94 -1.19 11.48
CA SER A 109 4.98 -2.15 11.83
C SER A 109 4.47 -3.14 12.88
N GLY A 110 4.63 -4.42 12.58
CA GLY A 110 4.29 -5.54 13.45
C GLY A 110 5.51 -6.31 13.93
N ALA A 111 6.71 -5.70 13.83
CA ALA A 111 7.96 -6.30 14.30
C ALA A 111 7.91 -6.51 15.82
N THR A 112 7.58 -5.44 16.56
CA THR A 112 7.48 -5.42 18.02
C THR A 112 6.10 -4.91 18.42
N LEU A 113 5.24 -5.82 18.92
CA LEU A 113 3.84 -5.47 19.23
C LEU A 113 3.68 -4.59 20.48
N ASN A 114 4.67 -4.58 21.36
CA ASN A 114 4.66 -3.81 22.61
C ASN A 114 5.48 -2.52 22.49
N ALA A 115 5.80 -2.08 21.26
CA ALA A 115 6.53 -0.83 21.07
C ALA A 115 5.64 0.36 21.45
N SER A 116 6.24 1.38 22.06
CA SER A 116 5.55 2.63 22.42
C SER A 116 5.15 3.44 21.18
N GLU A 117 5.95 3.34 20.12
CA GLU A 117 5.69 3.95 18.83
C GLU A 117 5.66 2.86 17.77
N LEU A 118 4.53 2.75 17.07
CA LEU A 118 4.30 1.77 16.03
C LEU A 118 4.24 2.52 14.70
N PRO A 119 5.36 2.54 13.92
CA PRO A 119 5.41 3.27 12.67
C PRO A 119 4.27 2.87 11.74
N GLU A 120 3.54 3.88 11.23
CA GLU A 120 2.62 3.71 10.11
C GLU A 120 3.43 3.31 8.88
N LEU A 121 2.98 2.27 8.18
CA LEU A 121 3.55 1.85 6.91
C LEU A 121 2.60 2.29 5.81
N GLU A 122 3.09 2.43 4.59
CA GLU A 122 2.26 2.58 3.40
C GLU A 122 2.11 1.21 2.75
N ILE A 123 0.88 0.71 2.55
CA ILE A 123 0.65 -0.44 1.68
C ILE A 123 0.21 0.01 0.29
N ARG A 124 0.72 -0.67 -0.74
CA ARG A 124 0.28 -0.51 -2.12
C ARG A 124 -0.02 -1.85 -2.77
N ALA A 125 -1.12 -1.89 -3.50
CA ALA A 125 -1.48 -3.00 -4.38
C ALA A 125 -0.85 -2.78 -5.76
N SER A 126 -0.22 -3.83 -6.32
CA SER A 126 0.44 -3.76 -7.64
C SER A 126 -0.57 -3.92 -8.78
N ASP A 127 -1.09 -5.14 -8.97
CA ASP A 127 -1.79 -5.51 -10.20
C ASP A 127 -3.31 -5.49 -10.01
N ASN A 128 -3.78 -6.13 -8.94
CA ASN A 128 -5.20 -6.15 -8.56
C ASN A 128 -5.43 -5.19 -7.40
N PRO A 129 -6.55 -4.45 -7.35
CA PRO A 129 -6.87 -3.56 -6.25
C PRO A 129 -7.39 -4.33 -5.03
N ILE A 130 -7.25 -3.72 -3.85
CA ILE A 130 -7.99 -4.12 -2.65
C ILE A 130 -9.47 -3.82 -2.89
N LEU A 131 -10.32 -4.82 -2.67
CA LEU A 131 -11.78 -4.68 -2.81
C LEU A 131 -12.43 -4.55 -1.44
N ILE A 132 -13.43 -3.67 -1.36
CA ILE A 132 -14.13 -3.33 -0.13
C ILE A 132 -15.61 -3.58 -0.35
N LYS A 133 -16.14 -4.63 0.25
CA LYS A 133 -17.52 -5.08 0.06
C LYS A 133 -18.38 -4.60 1.21
N PHE A 134 -19.31 -3.68 0.95
CA PHE A 134 -20.23 -3.17 1.95
C PHE A 134 -21.50 -4.03 2.01
N PRO A 135 -21.70 -4.86 3.05
CA PRO A 135 -22.85 -5.77 3.10
C PRO A 135 -24.16 -5.03 3.41
N HIS A 136 -24.09 -3.88 4.07
CA HIS A 136 -25.23 -3.10 4.52
C HIS A 136 -25.10 -1.66 4.04
N VAL A 137 -25.77 -1.36 2.93
CA VAL A 137 -25.81 -0.01 2.33
C VAL A 137 -27.26 0.45 2.30
N LYS A 138 -27.52 1.67 2.79
CA LYS A 138 -28.85 2.28 2.73
C LYS A 138 -29.27 2.44 1.26
N PRO A 139 -30.53 2.18 0.91
CA PRO A 139 -31.03 2.44 -0.44
C PRO A 139 -30.80 3.92 -0.82
N PRO A 140 -30.22 4.20 -2.00
CA PRO A 140 -30.07 5.58 -2.44
C PRO A 140 -31.44 6.21 -2.74
N PRO A 141 -31.60 7.54 -2.52
CA PRO A 141 -32.76 8.28 -3.00
C PRO A 141 -32.99 8.08 -4.51
N SER A 142 -34.25 8.13 -4.95
CA SER A 142 -34.58 7.98 -6.37
C SER A 142 -33.84 9.00 -7.24
N GLY A 143 -33.22 8.53 -8.32
CA GLY A 143 -32.47 9.36 -9.26
C GLY A 143 -31.05 9.74 -8.81
N SER A 144 -30.61 9.28 -7.65
CA SER A 144 -29.26 9.54 -7.16
C SER A 144 -28.31 8.38 -7.44
N VAL A 145 -27.03 8.70 -7.68
CA VAL A 145 -25.99 7.73 -8.04
C VAL A 145 -25.01 7.59 -6.87
N PRO A 146 -24.96 6.43 -6.19
CA PRO A 146 -23.96 6.16 -5.17
C PRO A 146 -22.54 6.30 -5.72
N LYS A 147 -21.62 6.77 -4.89
CA LYS A 147 -20.19 6.88 -5.18
C LYS A 147 -19.38 6.28 -4.04
N CYS A 148 -18.27 5.67 -4.37
CA CYS A 148 -17.23 5.37 -3.39
C CYS A 148 -16.55 6.68 -2.99
N VAL A 149 -16.31 6.86 -1.70
CA VAL A 149 -15.47 7.94 -1.18
C VAL A 149 -14.26 7.33 -0.47
N PHE A 150 -13.11 7.92 -0.72
CA PHE A 150 -11.83 7.57 -0.11
C PHE A 150 -11.25 8.81 0.59
N PHE A 151 -10.86 8.62 1.83
CA PHE A 151 -10.11 9.58 2.63
C PHE A 151 -8.69 9.05 2.77
N ASP A 152 -7.73 9.81 2.25
CA ASP A 152 -6.33 9.46 2.44
C ASP A 152 -5.85 9.80 3.85
N LEU A 153 -4.61 9.43 4.09
CA LEU A 153 -3.87 9.67 5.33
C LEU A 153 -3.64 11.18 5.60
N HIS A 154 -3.74 12.03 4.60
CA HIS A 154 -3.50 13.48 4.72
C HIS A 154 -4.81 14.29 4.79
N GLY A 155 -5.96 13.62 4.76
CA GLY A 155 -7.28 14.24 4.79
C GLY A 155 -7.80 14.68 3.42
N SER A 156 -7.14 14.30 2.32
CA SER A 156 -7.69 14.49 0.98
C SER A 156 -8.84 13.53 0.74
N VAL A 157 -9.83 14.01 -0.01
CA VAL A 157 -11.03 13.23 -0.36
C VAL A 157 -11.04 12.95 -1.85
N GLN A 158 -11.26 11.70 -2.22
CA GLN A 158 -11.41 11.26 -3.60
C GLN A 158 -12.70 10.47 -3.76
N PHE A 159 -13.29 10.54 -4.95
CA PHE A 159 -14.50 9.84 -5.29
C PHE A 159 -14.25 8.93 -6.48
N ASP A 160 -14.89 7.77 -6.47
CA ASP A 160 -14.86 6.82 -7.58
C ASP A 160 -16.23 6.17 -7.77
N ILE A 161 -16.44 5.58 -8.94
CA ILE A 161 -17.62 4.77 -9.23
C ILE A 161 -17.52 3.42 -8.51
N LEU A 162 -18.67 2.85 -8.17
CA LEU A 162 -18.72 1.48 -7.66
C LEU A 162 -18.39 0.51 -8.80
N VAL A 163 -17.61 -0.53 -8.52
CA VAL A 163 -17.23 -1.52 -9.54
C VAL A 163 -18.46 -2.34 -9.96
N HIS A 164 -19.05 -3.06 -9.00
CA HIS A 164 -20.29 -3.82 -9.17
C HIS A 164 -20.97 -4.01 -7.81
N GLY A 165 -22.28 -3.80 -7.75
CA GLY A 165 -23.01 -3.82 -6.48
C GLY A 165 -22.45 -2.80 -5.49
N ASN A 166 -22.33 -3.19 -4.22
CA ASN A 166 -21.86 -2.33 -3.12
C ASN A 166 -20.35 -2.48 -2.87
N VAL A 167 -19.54 -2.38 -3.93
CA VAL A 167 -18.09 -2.64 -3.87
C VAL A 167 -17.27 -1.43 -4.30
N CYS A 168 -16.34 -1.04 -3.44
CA CYS A 168 -15.29 -0.06 -3.75
C CYS A 168 -13.95 -0.75 -3.98
N SER A 169 -13.07 -0.10 -4.75
CA SER A 169 -11.71 -0.55 -5.00
C SER A 169 -10.69 0.51 -4.59
N THR A 170 -9.53 0.07 -4.12
CA THR A 170 -8.41 0.94 -3.78
C THR A 170 -7.07 0.25 -4.03
N VAL A 171 -6.03 1.03 -4.29
CA VAL A 171 -4.65 0.53 -4.36
C VAL A 171 -3.86 0.79 -3.08
N GLN A 172 -4.43 1.49 -2.10
CA GLN A 172 -3.73 1.96 -0.91
C GLN A 172 -4.63 1.88 0.34
N GLN A 173 -4.00 2.06 1.51
CA GLN A 173 -4.69 2.19 2.80
C GLN A 173 -5.41 3.53 2.98
N GLY A 174 -6.30 3.57 3.98
CA GLY A 174 -7.03 4.76 4.40
C GLY A 174 -8.45 4.42 4.81
N HIS A 175 -9.38 5.36 4.59
CA HIS A 175 -10.77 5.21 5.04
C HIS A 175 -11.74 5.36 3.87
N PHE A 176 -12.78 4.53 3.87
CA PHE A 176 -13.62 4.30 2.70
C PHE A 176 -15.09 4.26 3.10
N SER A 177 -15.96 4.76 2.24
CA SER A 177 -17.41 4.59 2.40
C SER A 177 -18.14 4.68 1.07
N ILE A 178 -19.46 4.49 1.11
CA ILE A 178 -20.37 4.75 0.00
C ILE A 178 -21.25 5.93 0.40
N VAL A 179 -21.28 6.94 -0.47
CA VAL A 179 -22.00 8.19 -0.26
C VAL A 179 -22.87 8.51 -1.48
N VAL A 180 -23.73 9.50 -1.32
CA VAL A 180 -24.53 10.06 -2.40
C VAL A 180 -24.57 11.58 -2.28
N GLU A 181 -24.62 12.30 -3.40
CA GLU A 181 -24.79 13.74 -3.39
C GLU A 181 -26.13 14.12 -2.75
N SER A 182 -26.08 15.05 -1.81
CA SER A 182 -27.27 15.60 -1.17
C SER A 182 -27.81 16.75 -2.00
N ASN A 183 -29.10 16.72 -2.35
CA ASN A 183 -29.82 17.82 -3.01
C ASN A 183 -30.06 19.02 -2.07
N ALA A 184 -29.19 19.26 -1.09
CA ALA A 184 -29.27 20.43 -0.24
C ALA A 184 -28.54 21.60 -0.92
N PRO A 185 -29.08 22.83 -0.89
CA PRO A 185 -28.38 23.98 -1.44
C PRO A 185 -27.03 24.11 -0.74
N SER A 186 -25.95 24.07 -1.52
CA SER A 186 -24.62 24.45 -1.05
C SER A 186 -24.74 25.78 -0.30
N PRO A 187 -24.18 25.93 0.91
CA PRO A 187 -24.08 27.25 1.52
C PRO A 187 -23.38 28.14 0.50
N ALA A 188 -24.03 29.25 0.15
CA ALA A 188 -23.42 30.25 -0.72
C ALA A 188 -22.05 30.63 -0.13
N PRO A 189 -20.98 30.73 -0.94
CA PRO A 189 -19.74 31.28 -0.45
C PRO A 189 -20.04 32.68 0.10
N ALA A 190 -19.68 32.90 1.37
CA ALA A 190 -19.72 34.22 1.98
C ALA A 190 -18.92 35.17 1.07
N ALA A 191 -19.63 36.10 0.44
CA ALA A 191 -19.04 37.10 -0.43
C ALA A 191 -18.08 37.95 0.40
N VAL A 192 -16.78 37.71 0.22
CA VAL A 192 -15.80 38.78 0.42
C VAL A 192 -15.86 39.60 -0.85
N ALA A 193 -16.55 40.73 -0.76
CA ALA A 193 -16.62 41.71 -1.81
C ALA A 193 -15.22 42.19 -2.18
N VAL A 194 -14.82 41.98 -3.43
CA VAL A 194 -13.94 42.92 -4.13
C VAL A 194 -14.56 43.14 -5.49
N ALA A 195 -15.07 44.36 -5.66
CA ALA A 195 -15.69 44.82 -6.88
C ALA A 195 -14.65 44.88 -8.02
N ALA A 196 -15.05 44.43 -9.20
CA ALA A 196 -14.58 45.00 -10.45
C ALA A 196 -15.72 44.91 -11.46
N ASP A 197 -16.22 46.10 -11.77
CA ASP A 197 -17.20 46.41 -12.80
C ASP A 197 -16.65 46.13 -14.22
N VAL A 198 -17.58 45.97 -15.15
CA VAL A 198 -17.57 46.38 -16.57
C VAL A 198 -18.08 45.27 -17.51
N GLY A 199 -19.22 45.55 -18.15
CA GLY A 199 -19.38 45.29 -19.58
C GLY A 199 -20.44 44.28 -20.02
N LYS A 200 -21.66 44.78 -20.28
CA LYS A 200 -22.71 44.16 -21.12
C LYS A 200 -22.22 43.87 -22.55
N GLY A 201 -22.67 42.76 -23.13
CA GLY A 201 -22.95 42.72 -24.58
C GLY A 201 -22.76 41.36 -25.30
N GLY A 202 -23.89 40.78 -25.75
CA GLY A 202 -24.05 40.33 -27.14
C GLY A 202 -23.41 39.02 -27.63
N SER A 203 -24.27 38.01 -27.82
CA SER A 203 -24.44 37.20 -29.05
C SER A 203 -23.21 36.76 -29.88
N LYS A 204 -23.11 35.42 -30.05
CA LYS A 204 -22.56 34.67 -31.20
C LYS A 204 -21.07 34.92 -31.54
N ASN A 205 -20.23 33.90 -31.36
CA ASN A 205 -19.61 33.22 -32.50
C ASN A 205 -18.84 31.95 -32.12
N LYS A 206 -19.14 30.92 -32.90
CA LYS A 206 -18.40 29.68 -33.12
C LYS A 206 -17.02 30.03 -33.73
N HIS A 207 -16.04 29.14 -33.55
CA HIS A 207 -14.67 29.17 -34.07
C HIS A 207 -13.64 29.97 -33.24
N ARG A 208 -12.87 29.24 -32.41
CA ARG A 208 -11.39 29.31 -32.28
C ARG A 208 -10.93 28.44 -31.10
N VAL A 209 -11.05 27.13 -31.25
CA VAL A 209 -10.24 26.16 -30.51
C VAL A 209 -9.69 25.16 -31.53
N TRP A 210 -8.84 25.67 -32.41
CA TRP A 210 -7.86 24.88 -33.13
C TRP A 210 -6.55 25.65 -33.00
N ILE A 211 -5.44 24.94 -32.84
CA ILE A 211 -4.09 25.41 -32.46
C ILE A 211 -3.81 25.31 -30.95
N ILE A 212 -3.82 24.07 -30.41
CA ILE A 212 -2.72 23.51 -29.57
C ILE A 212 -2.65 21.98 -29.81
N VAL A 213 -2.50 21.53 -31.06
CA VAL A 213 -2.27 20.09 -31.38
C VAL A 213 -1.04 19.89 -32.29
N ALA A 214 -0.16 20.88 -32.39
CA ALA A 214 1.04 20.79 -33.24
C ALA A 214 2.37 20.72 -32.47
N SER A 215 2.37 20.39 -31.18
CA SER A 215 3.62 20.27 -30.39
C SER A 215 3.75 19.00 -29.53
N PHE A 216 2.71 18.17 -29.44
CA PHE A 216 2.78 16.95 -28.60
C PHE A 216 3.46 15.75 -29.27
N LEU A 217 3.55 15.71 -30.61
CA LEU A 217 4.20 14.59 -31.31
C LEU A 217 5.74 14.67 -31.32
N GLY A 218 6.33 15.87 -31.23
CA GLY A 218 7.79 16.03 -31.16
C GLY A 218 8.37 15.76 -29.77
N GLY A 219 7.69 16.25 -28.72
CA GLY A 219 8.13 16.08 -27.34
C GLY A 219 8.10 14.63 -26.85
N CYS A 220 7.06 13.87 -27.20
CA CYS A 220 6.95 12.47 -26.82
C CYS A 220 8.07 11.60 -27.42
N VAL A 221 8.46 11.86 -28.68
CA VAL A 221 9.55 11.10 -29.32
C VAL A 221 10.89 11.36 -28.64
N LEU A 222 11.18 12.62 -28.26
CA LEU A 222 12.42 12.96 -27.55
C LEU A 222 12.49 12.27 -26.17
N VAL A 223 11.38 12.24 -25.43
CA VAL A 223 11.31 11.57 -24.11
C VAL A 223 11.48 10.04 -24.24
N ILE A 224 10.91 9.44 -25.28
CA ILE A 224 11.09 8.02 -25.58
C ILE A 224 12.55 7.72 -25.93
N LEU A 225 13.21 8.55 -26.75
CA LEU A 225 14.62 8.38 -27.08
C LEU A 225 15.52 8.52 -25.83
N LEU A 226 15.28 9.52 -24.98
CA LEU A 226 16.04 9.73 -23.75
C LEU A 226 15.87 8.57 -22.75
N SER A 227 14.65 8.06 -22.59
CA SER A 227 14.39 6.91 -21.71
C SER A 227 15.07 5.63 -22.21
N LEU A 228 15.08 5.38 -23.53
CA LEU A 228 15.80 4.25 -24.13
C LEU A 228 17.32 4.36 -23.93
N LEU A 229 17.90 5.56 -24.04
CA LEU A 229 19.32 5.78 -23.77
C LEU A 229 19.69 5.47 -22.32
N ILE A 230 18.88 5.91 -21.36
CA ILE A 230 19.10 5.62 -19.93
C ILE A 230 19.05 4.11 -19.67
N VAL A 231 18.10 3.39 -20.28
CA VAL A 231 18.01 1.92 -20.14
C VAL A 231 19.22 1.23 -20.75
N LYS A 232 19.68 1.63 -21.94
CA LYS A 232 20.90 1.08 -22.54
C LYS A 232 22.12 1.29 -21.65
N VAL A 233 22.32 2.51 -21.13
CA VAL A 233 23.45 2.81 -20.22
C VAL A 233 23.39 1.99 -18.93
N ARG A 234 22.19 1.79 -18.37
CA ARG A 234 22.02 0.93 -17.18
C ARG A 234 22.35 -0.53 -17.50
N ARG A 235 21.90 -1.05 -18.64
CA ARG A 235 22.17 -2.43 -19.07
C ARG A 235 23.65 -2.65 -19.37
N THR A 236 24.33 -1.71 -20.02
CA THR A 236 25.78 -1.81 -20.27
C THR A 236 26.56 -1.75 -18.96
N LYS A 237 26.20 -0.85 -18.04
CA LYS A 237 26.83 -0.77 -16.71
C LYS A 237 26.61 -2.04 -15.89
N GLN A 238 25.43 -2.68 -16.00
CA GLN A 238 25.19 -3.98 -15.37
C GLN A 238 26.01 -5.10 -16.02
N GLY A 239 26.10 -5.14 -17.35
CA GLY A 239 26.94 -6.10 -18.07
C GLY A 239 28.42 -5.98 -17.73
N MET A 240 28.95 -4.76 -17.62
CA MET A 240 30.34 -4.52 -17.21
C MET A 240 30.61 -5.01 -15.78
N LYS A 241 29.64 -4.89 -14.87
CA LYS A 241 29.78 -5.45 -13.51
C LYS A 241 29.84 -6.97 -13.52
N ILE A 242 29.08 -7.62 -14.40
CA ILE A 242 29.10 -9.08 -14.54
C ILE A 242 30.46 -9.52 -15.11
N GLN A 243 30.97 -8.84 -16.14
CA GLN A 243 32.29 -9.13 -16.71
C GLN A 243 33.44 -8.90 -15.71
N GLN A 244 33.34 -7.88 -14.84
CA GLN A 244 34.30 -7.69 -13.76
C GLN A 244 34.26 -8.83 -12.74
N LEU A 245 33.08 -9.37 -12.44
CA LEU A 245 32.93 -10.52 -11.53
C LEU A 245 33.44 -11.82 -12.17
N GLU A 246 33.25 -12.00 -13.47
CA GLU A 246 33.80 -13.13 -14.24
C GLU A 246 35.33 -13.11 -14.26
N TRP A 247 35.94 -11.95 -14.49
CA TRP A 247 37.40 -11.80 -14.45
C TRP A 247 37.99 -12.05 -13.05
N VAL A 248 37.30 -11.61 -11.99
CA VAL A 248 37.72 -11.89 -10.61
C VAL A 248 37.60 -13.39 -10.28
N ALA A 249 36.59 -14.07 -10.81
CA ALA A 249 36.43 -15.52 -10.67
C ALA A 249 37.50 -16.32 -11.43
N GLU A 250 37.99 -15.83 -12.56
CA GLU A 250 39.13 -16.42 -13.30
C GLU A 250 40.48 -16.14 -12.61
N SER A 251 40.60 -15.03 -11.88
CA SER A 251 41.83 -14.66 -11.16
C SER A 251 42.03 -15.37 -9.82
N ASN A 252 40.98 -15.97 -9.24
CA ASN A 252 41.08 -16.76 -8.01
C ASN A 252 41.27 -18.24 -8.34
N GLU A 253 42.53 -18.69 -8.27
CA GLU A 253 43.02 -20.06 -8.17
C GLU A 253 42.14 -21.20 -8.73
N THR A 254 42.64 -21.80 -9.81
CA THR A 254 42.13 -23.05 -10.40
C THR A 254 42.14 -24.19 -9.37
N LEU A 255 41.03 -24.40 -8.66
CA LEU A 255 40.78 -25.62 -7.90
C LEU A 255 40.67 -26.79 -8.87
N HIS A 256 41.69 -27.64 -8.89
CA HIS A 256 41.73 -28.86 -9.71
C HIS A 256 40.50 -29.74 -9.45
N MET A 257 39.64 -29.87 -10.45
CA MET A 257 38.50 -30.79 -10.44
C MET A 257 38.91 -32.14 -11.03
N ALA A 258 38.72 -33.24 -10.28
CA ALA A 258 38.81 -34.59 -10.85
C ALA A 258 37.41 -35.14 -11.16
N SER A 259 37.31 -35.88 -12.25
CA SER A 259 36.09 -36.57 -12.67
C SER A 259 36.23 -38.05 -12.32
N ILE A 260 35.35 -38.57 -11.47
CA ILE A 260 35.22 -40.01 -11.20
C ILE A 260 33.79 -40.41 -11.54
N GLY A 261 33.64 -41.32 -12.52
CA GLY A 261 32.37 -42.00 -12.79
C GLY A 261 31.16 -41.09 -13.08
N GLY A 262 31.33 -40.03 -13.87
CA GLY A 262 30.24 -39.16 -14.32
C GLY A 262 29.89 -37.98 -13.42
N THR A 263 30.55 -37.84 -12.26
CA THR A 263 30.37 -36.69 -11.35
C THR A 263 31.69 -35.95 -11.11
N LYS A 264 31.64 -34.61 -11.16
CA LYS A 264 32.76 -33.72 -10.84
C LYS A 264 32.60 -33.17 -9.43
N ALA A 265 33.60 -33.33 -8.58
CA ALA A 265 33.63 -32.81 -7.22
C ALA A 265 35.00 -32.19 -6.89
N PRO A 266 35.06 -31.20 -5.98
CA PRO A 266 36.31 -30.55 -5.59
C PRO A 266 37.21 -31.51 -4.80
N LEU A 267 38.49 -31.58 -5.19
CA LEU A 267 39.52 -32.36 -4.50
C LEU A 267 40.10 -31.55 -3.33
N ALA A 268 39.83 -31.98 -2.11
CA ALA A 268 40.59 -31.52 -0.95
C ALA A 268 41.90 -32.34 -0.89
N VAL A 269 43.05 -31.68 -1.08
CA VAL A 269 44.37 -32.31 -0.85
C VAL A 269 44.51 -32.55 0.65
N GLY A 270 44.35 -33.80 1.08
CA GLY A 270 44.56 -34.20 2.46
C GLY A 270 46.06 -34.17 2.80
N THR A 271 46.48 -33.20 3.59
CA THR A 271 47.81 -33.20 4.21
C THR A 271 47.86 -34.27 5.30
N ARG A 272 48.47 -35.42 4.99
CA ARG A 272 48.72 -36.49 5.95
C ARG A 272 49.97 -36.16 6.76
N THR A 273 49.82 -35.68 7.99
CA THR A 273 50.94 -35.58 8.93
C THR A 273 51.36 -36.97 9.38
N ARG A 274 52.68 -37.23 9.34
CA ARG A 274 53.28 -38.50 9.78
C ARG A 274 53.58 -38.39 11.28
N PRO A 275 53.16 -39.33 12.14
CA PRO A 275 53.51 -39.28 13.55
C PRO A 275 54.98 -39.65 13.75
N THR A 276 55.67 -38.87 14.58
CA THR A 276 57.03 -39.12 15.04
C THR A 276 56.96 -40.05 16.26
N ILE A 277 57.68 -41.17 16.24
CA ILE A 277 57.80 -42.08 17.38
C ILE A 277 58.96 -41.60 18.25
N GLU A 278 58.68 -41.28 19.52
CA GLU A 278 59.69 -41.06 20.55
C GLU A 278 60.21 -42.41 21.04
N ASN A 279 61.53 -42.55 21.13
CA ASN A 279 62.20 -43.78 21.53
C ASN A 279 63.01 -43.48 22.80
N ASP A 280 62.43 -43.74 23.96
CA ASP A 280 63.15 -43.72 25.24
C ASP A 280 63.76 -45.10 25.50
N TYR A 281 65.05 -45.23 25.17
CA TYR A 281 65.90 -46.33 25.64
C TYR A 281 66.84 -45.77 26.70
N VAL A 282 66.68 -46.22 27.94
CA VAL A 282 67.61 -45.97 29.04
C VAL A 282 68.39 -47.27 29.30
N PRO A 283 69.75 -47.23 29.35
CA PRO A 283 70.60 -48.40 29.53
C PRO A 283 70.58 -48.98 30.95
#